data_AF-A0A819AXI9-F1
#
_entry.id   AF-A0A819AXI9-F1
#
_cell.length_a   1.000
_cell.length_b   1.000
_cell.length_c   1.000
_cell.angle_alpha   90.00
_cell.angle_beta   90.00
_cell.angle_gamma   90.00
#
_symmetry.space_group_name_H-M   'P 1'
#
loop_
_entity.id
_entity.type
_entity.pdbx_description
1 polymer ?
#
loop_
_entity_poly.entity_id
_entity_poly.type
_entity_poly.pdbx_seq_one_letter_code
_entity_poly.pdbx_strand_id
1 'polypeptide(L)'
;MFVALILCLVGIAVAQRPVPCTTPPQWEGRIFDVNEKEKFALEGRLSYDATYHRERLVDEVEEGTMDDFYDTIALFDSKVEFVYNFKARNCTRREITRPWRDFGIRPTDRSYGEAYIGSSVFPDTGVLVT
;
A
#
# COMPACT_ATOMS: atom_id res chain seq x y z
N MET A 1 -12.97 -46.68 3.21
CA MET A 1 -13.50 -45.80 4.28
C MET A 1 -12.41 -45.01 5.00
N PHE A 2 -11.38 -45.64 5.59
CA PHE A 2 -10.31 -44.92 6.32
C PHE A 2 -9.50 -43.93 5.48
N VAL A 3 -9.15 -44.27 4.22
CA VAL A 3 -8.39 -43.37 3.33
C VAL A 3 -9.17 -42.09 3.02
N ALA A 4 -10.48 -42.21 2.78
CA ALA A 4 -11.34 -41.05 2.54
C ALA A 4 -11.44 -40.16 3.80
N LEU A 5 -11.55 -40.76 4.98
CA LEU A 5 -11.53 -40.03 6.25
C LEU A 5 -10.24 -39.24 6.45
N ILE A 6 -9.07 -39.86 6.20
CA ILE A 6 -7.76 -39.19 6.32
C ILE A 6 -7.66 -38.04 5.34
N LEU A 7 -8.09 -38.22 4.08
CA LEU A 7 -8.10 -37.15 3.08
C LEU A 7 -9.00 -35.99 3.48
N CYS A 8 -10.18 -36.26 4.06
CA CYS A 8 -11.06 -35.22 4.59
C CYS A 8 -10.40 -34.45 5.74
N LEU A 9 -9.75 -35.15 6.69
CA LEU A 9 -9.05 -34.50 7.81
C LEU A 9 -7.89 -33.61 7.34
N VAL A 10 -7.12 -34.08 6.36
CA VAL A 10 -6.04 -33.29 5.75
C VAL A 10 -6.61 -32.07 5.01
N GLY A 11 -7.70 -32.24 4.26
CA GLY A 11 -8.38 -31.13 3.57
C GLY A 11 -8.86 -30.05 4.54
N ILE A 12 -9.47 -30.45 5.66
CA ILE A 12 -9.93 -29.51 6.70
C ILE A 12 -8.74 -28.77 7.32
N ALA A 13 -7.64 -29.47 7.63
CA ALA A 13 -6.45 -28.85 8.21
C ALA A 13 -5.78 -27.84 7.25
N VAL A 14 -5.78 -28.11 5.94
CA VAL A 14 -5.26 -27.17 4.93
C VAL A 14 -6.19 -25.97 4.75
N ALA A 15 -7.51 -26.18 4.82
CA ALA A 15 -8.51 -25.11 4.69
C ALA A 15 -8.51 -24.13 5.87
N GLN A 16 -7.93 -24.49 7.02
CA GLN A 16 -7.77 -23.59 8.17
C GLN A 16 -6.63 -22.57 7.99
N ARG A 17 -5.82 -22.67 6.93
CA ARG A 17 -4.76 -21.69 6.68
C ARG A 17 -5.37 -20.41 6.12
N PRO A 18 -5.06 -19.23 6.70
CA PRO A 18 -5.52 -17.97 6.14
C PRO A 18 -4.97 -17.79 4.73
N VAL A 19 -5.86 -17.42 3.81
CA VAL A 19 -5.50 -17.11 2.43
C VAL A 19 -5.40 -15.59 2.31
N PRO A 20 -4.35 -15.04 1.66
CA PRO A 20 -4.23 -13.62 1.42
C PRO A 20 -5.49 -13.02 0.78
N CYS A 21 -5.97 -11.90 1.32
CA CYS A 21 -7.03 -11.15 0.69
C CYS A 21 -6.53 -10.43 -0.57
N THR A 22 -7.44 -10.14 -1.49
CA THR A 22 -7.14 -9.33 -2.67
C THR A 22 -7.33 -7.86 -2.32
N THR A 23 -6.30 -7.05 -2.54
CA THR A 23 -6.41 -5.60 -2.37
C THR A 23 -7.14 -4.96 -3.56
N PRO A 24 -7.86 -3.84 -3.36
CA PRO A 24 -8.50 -3.14 -4.47
C PRO A 24 -7.45 -2.69 -5.51
N PRO A 25 -7.67 -2.93 -6.81
CA PRO A 25 -6.68 -2.59 -7.85
C PRO A 25 -6.53 -1.09 -8.07
N GLN A 26 -7.52 -0.30 -7.65
CA GLN A 26 -7.54 1.15 -7.78
C GLN A 26 -8.15 1.76 -6.52
N TRP A 27 -7.50 2.78 -5.99
CA TRP A 27 -7.99 3.52 -4.83
C TRP A 27 -7.26 4.87 -4.71
N GLU A 28 -7.85 5.77 -3.94
CA GLU A 28 -7.24 7.04 -3.56
C GLU A 28 -7.30 7.18 -2.03
N GLY A 29 -6.27 7.77 -1.44
CA GLY A 29 -6.19 7.93 0.00
C GLY A 29 -5.15 8.95 0.44
N ARG A 30 -5.09 9.19 1.74
CA ARG A 30 -4.00 9.92 2.38
C ARG A 30 -2.99 8.92 2.92
N ILE A 31 -1.71 9.23 2.77
CA ILE A 31 -0.61 8.41 3.26
C ILE A 31 0.29 9.22 4.18
N PHE A 32 0.96 8.51 5.08
CA PHE A 32 2.04 9.02 5.88
C PHE A 32 3.21 8.05 5.75
N ASP A 33 4.31 8.49 5.16
CA ASP A 33 5.52 7.69 4.95
C ASP A 33 6.68 8.25 5.78
N VAL A 34 7.48 7.37 6.36
CA VAL A 34 8.61 7.73 7.24
C VAL A 34 9.86 7.06 6.74
N ASN A 35 10.79 7.87 6.25
CA ASN A 35 12.14 7.43 5.92
C ASN A 35 13.08 7.71 7.10
N GLU A 36 13.28 6.72 7.96
CA GLU A 36 14.14 6.84 9.14
C GLU A 36 15.60 7.16 8.80
N LYS A 37 16.11 6.67 7.66
CA LYS A 37 17.51 6.89 7.24
C LYS A 37 17.75 8.35 6.91
N GLU A 38 16.80 8.97 6.24
CA GLU A 38 16.87 10.38 5.82
C GLU A 38 16.26 11.32 6.87
N LYS A 39 15.70 10.78 7.95
CA LYS A 39 14.95 11.52 8.99
C LYS A 39 13.87 12.42 8.39
N PHE A 40 13.18 11.87 7.41
CA PHE A 40 12.16 12.57 6.64
C PHE A 40 10.82 11.86 6.81
N ALA A 41 9.75 12.63 7.00
CA ALA A 41 8.39 12.14 7.01
C ALA A 41 7.60 12.91 5.95
N LEU A 42 6.76 12.19 5.23
CA LEU A 42 5.93 12.72 4.16
C LEU A 42 4.47 12.44 4.47
N GLU A 43 3.64 13.48 4.47
CA GLU A 43 2.19 13.34 4.38
C GLU A 43 1.75 13.72 2.97
N GLY A 44 0.79 12.99 2.40
CA GLY A 44 0.36 13.26 1.04
C GLY A 44 -0.88 12.52 0.61
N ARG A 45 -1.39 12.86 -0.56
CA ARG A 45 -2.49 12.16 -1.24
C ARG A 45 -1.94 11.24 -2.31
N LEU A 46 -2.29 9.96 -2.21
CA LEU A 46 -1.89 8.93 -3.16
C LEU A 46 -3.10 8.49 -3.98
N SER A 47 -2.98 8.59 -5.31
CA SER A 47 -3.83 7.87 -6.27
C SER A 47 -3.06 6.65 -6.76
N TYR A 48 -3.59 5.46 -6.52
CA TYR A 48 -2.97 4.18 -6.86
C TYR A 48 -3.78 3.45 -7.94
N ASP A 49 -3.08 2.93 -8.96
CA ASP A 49 -3.70 2.18 -10.05
C ASP A 49 -2.80 1.02 -10.52
N ALA A 50 -3.08 -0.17 -10.00
CA ALA A 50 -2.40 -1.41 -10.36
C ALA A 50 -2.72 -1.89 -11.78
N THR A 51 -3.86 -1.51 -12.34
CA THR A 51 -4.28 -1.97 -13.68
C THR A 51 -3.36 -1.44 -14.76
N TYR A 52 -2.83 -0.22 -14.56
CA TYR A 52 -1.95 0.48 -15.51
C TYR A 52 -0.58 0.81 -14.90
N HIS A 53 -0.21 0.14 -13.80
CA HIS A 53 1.04 0.33 -13.06
C HIS A 53 1.46 1.79 -12.91
N ARG A 54 0.57 2.60 -12.33
CA ARG A 54 0.79 4.03 -12.14
C ARG A 54 0.37 4.48 -10.76
N GLU A 55 1.10 5.47 -10.26
CA GLU A 55 0.81 6.13 -9.00
C GLU A 55 1.00 7.63 -9.16
N ARG A 56 0.21 8.40 -8.40
CA ARG A 56 0.40 9.84 -8.25
C ARG A 56 0.41 10.19 -6.78
N LEU A 57 1.45 10.90 -6.35
CA LEU A 57 1.62 11.38 -5.00
C LEU A 57 1.68 12.91 -5.01
N VAL A 58 0.76 13.53 -4.28
CA VAL A 58 0.73 14.97 -4.07
C VAL A 58 1.04 15.24 -2.61
N ASP A 59 2.14 15.92 -2.34
CA ASP A 59 2.57 16.23 -0.98
C ASP A 59 1.57 17.18 -0.30
N GLU A 60 1.26 16.90 0.97
CA GLU A 60 0.53 17.81 1.85
C GLU A 60 1.53 18.45 2.81
N VAL A 61 1.57 19.78 2.82
CA VAL A 61 2.54 20.55 3.61
C VAL A 61 1.80 21.50 4.55
N GLU A 62 2.28 21.58 5.80
CA GLU A 62 1.68 22.43 6.83
C GLU A 62 1.89 23.91 6.50
N GLU A 63 0.84 24.70 6.70
CA GLU A 63 0.85 26.13 6.42
C GLU A 63 1.95 26.85 7.24
N GLY A 64 2.82 27.59 6.56
CA GLY A 64 3.92 28.34 7.19
C GLY A 64 5.27 27.61 7.22
N THR A 65 5.33 26.35 6.80
CA THR A 65 6.61 25.68 6.52
C THR A 65 7.18 26.18 5.18
N MET A 66 8.51 26.24 5.09
CA MET A 66 9.22 26.68 3.87
C MET A 66 9.62 25.52 2.97
N ASP A 67 9.10 24.33 3.25
CA ASP A 67 9.47 23.09 2.60
C ASP A 67 8.98 23.08 1.14
N ASP A 68 9.75 22.43 0.28
CA ASP A 68 9.30 22.16 -1.08
C ASP A 68 8.21 21.08 -1.04
N PHE A 69 7.19 21.27 -1.86
CA PHE A 69 6.09 20.31 -2.02
C PHE A 69 5.91 19.97 -3.48
N TYR A 70 5.68 18.67 -3.73
CA TYR A 70 5.77 18.09 -5.06
C TYR A 70 4.46 17.40 -5.48
N ASP A 71 4.24 17.35 -6.78
CA ASP A 71 3.30 16.44 -7.44
C ASP A 71 4.12 15.47 -8.29
N THR A 72 4.14 14.22 -7.87
CA THR A 72 4.92 13.16 -8.48
C THR A 72 3.98 12.18 -9.18
N ILE A 73 4.12 12.05 -10.50
CA ILE A 73 3.39 11.07 -11.32
C ILE A 73 4.39 10.03 -11.81
N ALA A 74 4.24 8.78 -11.37
CA ALA A 74 5.09 7.68 -11.78
C ALA A 74 4.32 6.70 -12.66
N LEU A 75 4.83 6.46 -13.87
CA LEU A 75 4.28 5.57 -14.88
C LEU A 75 5.26 4.40 -15.10
N PHE A 76 5.02 3.28 -14.43
CA PHE A 76 6.01 2.20 -14.36
C PHE A 76 6.12 1.37 -15.64
N ASP A 77 5.05 1.29 -16.44
CA ASP A 77 5.06 0.63 -17.76
C ASP A 77 5.97 1.37 -18.75
N SER A 78 5.98 2.71 -18.67
CA SER A 78 6.82 3.58 -19.51
C SER A 78 8.15 3.96 -18.85
N LYS A 79 8.43 3.45 -17.63
CA LYS A 79 9.64 3.73 -16.83
C LYS A 79 9.94 5.22 -16.67
N VAL A 80 8.91 6.05 -16.52
CA VAL A 80 9.05 7.50 -16.43
C VAL A 80 8.32 8.06 -15.21
N GLU A 81 8.98 9.01 -14.55
CA GLU A 81 8.47 9.78 -13.43
C GLU A 81 8.49 11.27 -13.80
N PHE A 82 7.40 11.97 -13.52
CA PHE A 82 7.32 13.43 -13.61
C PHE A 82 7.22 14.00 -12.20
N VAL A 83 8.15 14.88 -11.85
CA VAL A 83 8.19 15.55 -10.55
C VAL A 83 7.97 17.03 -10.79
N TYR A 84 6.83 17.54 -10.33
CA TYR A 84 6.52 18.96 -10.40
C TYR A 84 6.71 19.61 -9.03
N ASN A 85 7.58 20.61 -8.94
CA ASN A 85 7.72 21.41 -7.71
C ASN A 85 6.74 22.59 -7.78
N PHE A 86 5.80 22.65 -6.83
CA PHE A 86 4.79 23.70 -6.81
C PHE A 86 5.33 25.09 -6.50
N LYS A 87 6.41 25.19 -5.73
CA LYS A 87 7.05 26.44 -5.33
C LYS A 87 7.89 27.02 -6.47
N ALA A 88 8.75 26.19 -7.07
CA ALA A 88 9.61 26.58 -8.19
C ALA A 88 8.89 26.61 -9.54
N ARG A 89 7.68 26.04 -9.62
CA ARG A 89 6.87 25.95 -10.86
C ARG A 89 7.59 25.25 -12.01
N ASN A 90 8.42 24.27 -11.70
CA ASN A 90 9.17 23.50 -12.70
C ASN A 90 8.75 22.03 -12.67
N CYS A 91 8.88 21.37 -13.83
CA CYS A 91 8.62 19.94 -13.98
C CYS A 91 9.91 19.26 -14.43
N THR A 92 10.30 18.21 -13.73
CA THR A 92 11.47 17.38 -14.06
C THR A 92 11.00 16.01 -14.49
N ARG A 93 11.51 15.52 -15.62
CA ARG A 93 11.31 14.14 -16.07
C ARG A 93 12.48 13.28 -15.61
N ARG A 94 12.19 12.16 -14.95
CA ARG A 94 13.18 11.19 -14.44
C ARG A 94 12.86 9.78 -14.94
N GLU A 95 13.87 8.93 -14.97
CA GLU A 95 13.70 7.50 -15.26
C GLU A 95 13.43 6.74 -13.96
N ILE A 96 12.45 5.83 -13.99
CA ILE A 96 12.15 4.95 -12.86
C ILE A 96 13.05 3.72 -12.93
N THR A 97 13.96 3.59 -11.96
CA THR A 97 14.86 2.43 -11.85
C THR A 97 14.26 1.30 -11.01
N ARG A 98 13.31 1.61 -10.12
CA ARG A 98 12.64 0.63 -9.26
C ARG A 98 11.56 -0.17 -10.03
N PRO A 99 11.33 -1.46 -9.72
CA PRO A 99 10.21 -2.21 -10.28
C PRO A 99 8.88 -1.72 -9.71
N TRP A 100 7.78 -2.02 -10.41
CA TRP A 100 6.44 -1.88 -9.84
C TRP A 100 6.28 -2.85 -8.65
N ARG A 101 5.58 -2.42 -7.61
CA ARG A 101 5.23 -3.25 -6.46
C ARG A 101 3.80 -2.95 -6.06
N ASP A 102 2.96 -3.98 -6.08
CA ASP A 102 1.57 -3.84 -5.65
C ASP A 102 1.47 -3.54 -4.15
N PHE A 103 0.53 -2.66 -3.80
CA PHE A 103 -0.01 -2.58 -2.44
C PHE A 103 -0.91 -3.78 -2.21
N GLY A 104 -0.29 -4.89 -1.81
CA GLY A 104 -0.99 -6.15 -1.59
C GLY A 104 -0.12 -7.20 -0.90
N ILE A 105 -0.74 -8.36 -0.65
CA ILE A 105 -0.11 -9.51 -0.03
C ILE A 105 0.17 -10.54 -1.12
N ARG A 106 1.40 -11.06 -1.21
CA ARG A 106 1.76 -12.07 -2.20
C ARG A 106 1.28 -13.45 -1.76
N PRO A 107 0.99 -14.39 -2.68
CA PRO A 107 0.58 -15.75 -2.33
C PRO A 107 1.60 -16.53 -1.48
N THR A 108 2.87 -16.12 -1.51
CA THR A 108 3.98 -16.74 -0.77
C THR A 108 4.22 -16.11 0.61
N ASP A 109 3.55 -15.00 0.94
CA ASP A 109 3.73 -14.34 2.22
C ASP A 109 3.10 -15.17 3.35
N ARG A 110 3.68 -15.10 4.55
CA ARG A 110 3.23 -15.85 5.74
C ARG A 110 2.44 -14.93 6.66
N SER A 111 1.26 -15.36 7.09
CA SER A 111 0.48 -14.63 8.10
C SER A 111 1.20 -14.60 9.45
N TYR A 112 1.19 -13.42 10.08
CA TYR A 112 1.72 -13.17 11.43
C TYR A 112 0.64 -13.25 12.52
N GLY A 113 -0.63 -13.40 12.14
CA GLY A 113 -1.78 -13.41 13.05
C GLY A 113 -2.76 -12.28 12.76
N GLU A 114 -3.82 -12.23 13.56
CA GLU A 114 -4.92 -11.28 13.42
C GLU A 114 -5.02 -10.40 14.67
N ALA A 115 -5.43 -9.16 14.50
CA ALA A 115 -5.62 -8.21 15.60
C ALA A 115 -6.81 -7.28 15.34
N TYR A 116 -7.42 -6.77 16.41
CA TYR A 116 -8.38 -5.69 16.31
C TYR A 116 -7.68 -4.35 16.59
N ILE A 117 -7.82 -3.41 15.66
CA ILE A 117 -7.45 -2.00 15.85
C ILE A 117 -8.71 -1.25 16.30
N GLY A 118 -8.63 -0.48 17.39
CA GLY A 118 -9.76 0.28 17.95
C GLY A 118 -10.18 -0.23 19.33
N SER A 119 -11.36 0.18 19.78
CA SER A 119 -11.88 -0.19 21.09
C SER A 119 -12.75 -1.44 21.02
N SER A 120 -12.62 -2.34 21.99
CA SER A 120 -13.54 -3.47 22.17
C SER A 120 -14.73 -3.13 23.07
N VAL A 121 -14.74 -1.92 23.66
CA VAL A 121 -15.75 -1.50 24.65
C VAL A 121 -17.04 -1.03 23.97
N PHE A 122 -16.93 -0.44 22.77
CA PHE A 122 -18.09 0.02 22.02
C PHE A 122 -18.29 -0.86 20.77
N PRO A 123 -19.52 -1.34 20.51
CA PRO A 123 -19.84 -2.06 19.28
C PRO A 123 -19.43 -1.26 18.04
N ASP A 124 -18.98 -1.95 17.00
CA ASP A 124 -18.66 -1.37 15.69
C ASP A 124 -17.52 -0.33 15.66
N THR A 125 -16.69 -0.27 16.70
CA THR A 125 -15.51 0.63 16.77
C THR A 125 -14.17 -0.07 16.58
N GLY A 126 -14.19 -1.38 16.37
CA GLY A 126 -13.00 -2.19 16.09
C GLY A 126 -12.93 -2.61 14.61
N VAL A 127 -11.72 -2.63 14.06
CA VAL A 127 -11.41 -3.13 12.72
C VAL A 127 -10.49 -4.34 12.86
N LEU A 128 -10.93 -5.50 12.37
CA LEU A 128 -10.09 -6.69 12.28
C LEU A 128 -9.05 -6.50 11.16
N VAL A 129 -7.78 -6.69 11.48
CA VAL A 129 -6.66 -6.74 10.54
C VAL A 129 -6.00 -8.12 10.59
N THR A 130 -5.60 -8.64 9.43
CA THR A 130 -5.22 -10.05 9.22
C THR A 130 -4.01 -10.20 8.31
#